data_AF-A0A919K1E1-F1
#
_entry.id   AF-A0A919K1E1-F1
#
_cell.length_a   1.000
_cell.length_b   1.000
_cell.length_c   1.000
_cell.angle_alpha   90.00
_cell.angle_beta   90.00
_cell.angle_gamma   90.00
#
_symmetry.space_group_name_H-M   'P 1'
#
loop_
_entity.id
_entity.type
_entity.pdbx_description
1 polymer ?
#
loop_
_entity_poly.entity_id
_entity_poly.type
_entity_poly.pdbx_seq_one_letter_code
_entity_poly.pdbx_strand_id
1 'polypeptide(L)'
;MYAPRVPNLLIPAEVLPRLDMPPVALSTGAADPVWLDLPAGRFPYDHRAAAAVRRARRTRPVLLAVAAVVFVLYTIQLAGAAEIPAGVHLFGSAGLCVAGLARLSWQVPSLPVGVGGDVYLAAVPEPVAAQWVARNPGVLLVDRRPVVRRFRPRFYTAGAVLFLIAAVQVVIVLAVGGVSGSAWLAAPALVAAGVTLGYRSVPFGHVRFTTGSQRPAR
;
A
#
# COMPACT_ATOMS: atom_id res chain seq x y z
N MET A 1 -11.21 -7.47 -28.36
CA MET A 1 -10.87 -8.53 -27.37
C MET A 1 -10.82 -7.88 -26.01
N TYR A 2 -11.82 -8.09 -25.15
CA TYR A 2 -11.78 -7.59 -23.78
C TYR A 2 -10.91 -8.54 -22.96
N ALA A 3 -9.88 -8.03 -22.28
CA ALA A 3 -9.14 -8.83 -21.32
C ALA A 3 -10.12 -9.31 -20.23
N PRO A 4 -10.11 -10.61 -19.86
CA PRO A 4 -10.99 -11.12 -18.81
C PRO A 4 -10.76 -10.32 -17.53
N ARG A 5 -11.84 -9.74 -16.97
CA ARG A 5 -11.78 -9.01 -15.70
C ARG A 5 -11.49 -10.02 -14.60
N VAL A 6 -10.34 -9.88 -13.94
CA VAL A 6 -10.01 -10.70 -12.78
C VAL A 6 -10.76 -10.13 -11.57
N PRO A 7 -11.68 -10.87 -10.94
CA PRO A 7 -12.48 -10.36 -9.83
C PRO A 7 -11.62 -10.09 -8.59
N ASN A 8 -12.08 -9.16 -7.75
CA ASN A 8 -11.55 -8.98 -6.41
C ASN A 8 -12.63 -9.37 -5.39
N LEU A 9 -12.18 -9.85 -4.23
CA LEU A 9 -13.07 -10.22 -3.12
C LEU A 9 -12.85 -9.27 -1.94
N LEU A 10 -13.95 -8.92 -1.29
CA LEU A 10 -13.97 -8.27 0.01
C LEU A 10 -14.66 -9.22 0.99
N ILE A 11 -13.97 -9.58 2.06
CA ILE A 11 -14.45 -10.45 3.12
C ILE A 11 -14.72 -9.55 4.34
N PRO A 12 -15.99 -9.29 4.69
CA PRO A 12 -16.32 -8.46 5.84
C PRO A 12 -15.79 -9.05 7.15
N ALA A 13 -15.45 -8.17 8.09
CA ALA A 13 -14.95 -8.55 9.41
C ALA A 13 -15.89 -9.53 10.14
N GLU A 14 -17.21 -9.38 9.99
CA GLU A 14 -18.20 -10.29 10.58
C GLU A 14 -18.19 -11.71 9.99
N VAL A 15 -17.73 -11.87 8.74
CA VAL A 15 -17.69 -13.17 8.05
C VAL A 15 -16.40 -13.92 8.35
N LEU A 16 -15.29 -13.21 8.60
CA LEU A 16 -13.97 -13.81 8.79
C LEU A 16 -13.91 -14.97 9.80
N PRO A 17 -14.55 -14.91 10.98
CA PRO A 17 -14.49 -16.01 11.96
C PRO A 17 -15.22 -17.28 11.51
N ARG A 18 -16.12 -17.19 10.52
CA ARG A 18 -16.96 -18.30 10.03
C ARG A 18 -16.61 -18.68 8.59
N LEU A 19 -15.49 -18.19 8.09
CA LEU A 19 -15.09 -18.33 6.71
C LEU A 19 -14.71 -19.80 6.40
N ASP A 20 -15.52 -20.46 5.58
CA ASP A 20 -15.22 -21.76 4.98
C ASP A 20 -14.33 -21.57 3.75
N MET A 21 -13.03 -21.73 3.95
CA MET A 21 -12.05 -21.57 2.87
C MET A 21 -12.00 -22.83 2.01
N PRO A 22 -12.26 -22.75 0.69
CA PRO A 22 -12.14 -23.91 -0.17
C PRO A 22 -10.68 -24.41 -0.22
N PRO A 23 -10.47 -25.73 -0.35
CA PRO A 23 -9.14 -26.34 -0.35
C PRO A 23 -8.46 -26.16 -1.72
N VAL A 24 -8.48 -24.94 -2.25
CA VAL A 24 -7.85 -24.55 -3.52
C VAL A 24 -7.00 -23.31 -3.32
N ALA A 25 -5.88 -23.23 -4.02
CA ALA A 25 -4.99 -22.08 -3.97
C ALA A 25 -5.69 -20.80 -4.44
N LEU A 26 -5.61 -19.72 -3.66
CA LEU A 26 -6.20 -18.42 -4.03
C LEU A 26 -5.63 -17.82 -5.31
N SER A 27 -4.36 -18.11 -5.61
CA SER A 27 -3.61 -17.54 -6.73
C SER A 27 -3.91 -18.22 -8.07
N THR A 28 -4.18 -19.53 -8.05
CA THR A 28 -4.27 -20.35 -9.28
C THR A 28 -5.46 -21.30 -9.33
N GLY A 29 -6.12 -21.55 -8.20
CA GLY A 29 -7.14 -22.58 -8.06
C GLY A 29 -6.60 -24.01 -7.96
N ALA A 30 -5.29 -24.20 -7.78
CA ALA A 30 -4.69 -25.53 -7.64
C ALA A 30 -5.23 -26.27 -6.40
N ALA A 31 -5.47 -27.59 -6.53
CA ALA A 31 -6.09 -28.43 -5.50
C ALA A 31 -5.17 -28.79 -4.31
N ASP A 32 -3.87 -28.54 -4.41
CA ASP A 32 -2.90 -28.76 -3.33
C ASP A 32 -2.35 -27.42 -2.82
N PRO A 33 -3.11 -26.71 -1.95
CA PRO A 33 -2.70 -25.41 -1.44
C PRO A 33 -1.73 -25.52 -0.25
N VAL A 34 -0.73 -24.64 -0.24
CA VAL A 34 0.08 -24.33 0.93
C VAL A 34 -0.59 -23.22 1.73
N TRP A 35 -0.95 -23.53 2.97
CA TRP A 35 -1.52 -22.55 3.89
C TRP A 35 -0.45 -21.62 4.46
N LEU A 36 -0.68 -20.31 4.38
CA LEU A 36 0.22 -19.29 4.89
C LEU A 36 -0.45 -18.45 5.97
N ASP A 37 0.22 -18.25 7.10
CA ASP A 37 -0.20 -17.34 8.15
C ASP A 37 0.20 -15.90 7.81
N LEU A 38 -0.80 -15.10 7.48
CA LEU A 38 -0.68 -13.70 7.10
C LEU A 38 -1.23 -12.78 8.19
N PRO A 39 -0.83 -11.49 8.26
CA PRO A 39 -1.35 -10.58 9.28
C PRO A 39 -2.88 -10.46 9.26
N ALA A 40 -3.50 -10.74 8.12
CA ALA A 40 -4.93 -10.67 7.90
C ALA A 40 -5.65 -12.02 8.15
N GLY A 41 -4.92 -13.08 8.51
CA GLY A 41 -5.43 -14.45 8.68
C GLY A 41 -4.62 -15.50 7.93
N ARG A 42 -5.05 -16.76 8.03
CA ARG A 42 -4.42 -17.89 7.35
C ARG A 42 -5.09 -18.13 6.00
N PHE A 43 -4.35 -18.19 4.90
CA PHE A 43 -4.92 -18.27 3.55
C PHE A 43 -4.22 -19.32 2.66
N PRO A 44 -4.94 -20.00 1.75
CA PRO A 44 -4.37 -21.03 0.88
C PRO A 44 -3.70 -20.41 -0.37
N TYR A 45 -2.45 -20.78 -0.65
CA TYR A 45 -1.67 -20.32 -1.81
C TYR A 45 -1.03 -21.48 -2.55
N ASP A 46 -0.70 -21.33 -3.83
CA ASP A 46 0.10 -22.33 -4.54
C ASP A 46 1.56 -22.33 -4.03
N HIS A 47 2.28 -23.42 -4.25
CA HIS A 47 3.67 -23.56 -3.79
C HIS A 47 4.60 -22.44 -4.26
N ARG A 48 4.44 -21.94 -5.50
CA ARG A 48 5.30 -20.88 -6.04
C ARG A 48 4.98 -19.55 -5.38
N ALA A 49 3.70 -19.22 -5.24
CA ALA A 49 3.27 -18.04 -4.50
C ALA A 49 3.74 -18.08 -3.04
N ALA A 50 3.56 -19.21 -2.36
CA ALA A 50 3.99 -19.40 -0.98
C ALA A 50 5.50 -19.21 -0.80
N ALA A 51 6.32 -19.77 -1.69
CA ALA A 51 7.77 -19.58 -1.68
C ALA A 51 8.15 -18.11 -1.92
N ALA A 52 7.48 -17.43 -2.86
CA ALA A 52 7.71 -16.01 -3.13
C ALA A 52 7.39 -15.12 -1.92
N VAL A 53 6.25 -15.37 -1.25
CA VAL A 53 5.85 -14.64 -0.04
C VAL A 53 6.82 -14.87 1.11
N ARG A 54 7.25 -16.12 1.35
CA ARG A 54 8.26 -16.44 2.39
C ARG A 54 9.59 -15.75 2.10
N ARG A 55 10.05 -15.77 0.84
CA ARG A 55 11.28 -15.07 0.43
C ARG A 55 11.16 -13.57 0.65
N ALA A 56 10.04 -12.96 0.24
CA ALA A 56 9.79 -11.54 0.43
C ALA A 56 9.78 -11.14 1.91
N ARG A 57 9.16 -11.94 2.79
CA ARG A 57 9.19 -11.69 4.25
C ARG A 57 10.59 -11.73 4.83
N ARG A 58 11.45 -12.64 4.35
CA ARG A 58 12.83 -12.76 4.82
C ARG A 58 13.72 -11.61 4.32
N THR A 59 13.56 -11.18 3.07
CA THR A 59 14.44 -10.16 2.46
C THR A 59 14.02 -8.73 2.75
N ARG A 60 12.73 -8.45 2.92
CA ARG A 60 12.21 -7.11 3.16
C ARG A 60 12.83 -6.38 4.37
N PRO A 61 12.99 -6.98 5.57
CA PRO A 61 13.61 -6.28 6.69
C PRO A 61 15.08 -5.95 6.42
N VAL A 62 15.82 -6.86 5.76
CA VAL A 62 17.23 -6.63 5.40
C VAL A 62 17.36 -5.45 4.43
N LEU A 63 16.51 -5.40 3.41
CA LEU A 63 16.54 -4.31 2.43
C LEU A 63 16.11 -2.97 3.03
N LEU A 64 15.15 -2.97 3.95
CA LEU A 64 14.78 -1.76 4.69
C LEU A 64 15.92 -1.29 5.59
N ALA A 65 16.64 -2.21 6.24
CA ALA A 65 17.80 -1.88 7.05
C ALA A 65 18.94 -1.32 6.19
N VAL A 66 19.25 -1.94 5.05
CA VAL A 66 20.25 -1.44 4.10
C VAL A 66 19.86 -0.05 3.58
N ALA A 67 18.59 0.15 3.19
CA ALA A 67 18.10 1.46 2.75
C ALA A 67 18.22 2.52 3.86
N ALA A 68 17.92 2.16 5.11
CA ALA A 68 18.08 3.06 6.26
C ALA A 68 19.55 3.40 6.53
N VAL A 69 20.46 2.42 6.48
CA VAL A 69 21.91 2.65 6.65
C VAL A 69 22.45 3.55 5.54
N VAL A 70 22.09 3.28 4.28
CA VAL A 70 22.48 4.13 3.14
C VAL A 70 21.97 5.55 3.33
N PHE A 71 20.72 5.71 3.77
CA PHE A 71 20.15 7.02 4.08
C PHE A 71 20.92 7.74 5.19
N VAL A 72 21.26 7.05 6.29
CA VAL A 72 22.03 7.63 7.41
C VAL A 72 23.45 8.04 6.98
N LEU A 73 24.20 7.13 6.36
CA LEU A 73 25.56 7.43 5.87
C LEU A 73 25.57 8.64 4.93
N TYR A 74 24.54 8.73 4.08
CA TYR A 74 24.37 9.86 3.18
C TYR A 74 24.05 11.16 3.92
N THR A 75 23.18 11.16 4.93
CA THR A 75 22.92 12.36 5.76
C THR A 75 24.16 12.87 6.48
N ILE A 76 25.03 11.96 6.95
CA ILE A 76 26.31 12.30 7.58
C ILE A 76 27.25 12.94 6.54
N GLN A 77 27.34 12.38 5.33
CA GLN A 77 28.15 12.96 4.26
C GLN A 77 27.67 14.36 3.86
N LEU A 78 26.35 14.59 3.83
CA LEU A 78 25.76 15.89 3.54
C LEU A 78 26.09 16.94 4.61
N ALA A 79 26.20 16.53 5.88
CA ALA A 79 26.56 17.41 6.98
C ALA A 79 28.04 17.82 6.97
N GLY A 80 28.91 17.04 6.32
CA GLY A 80 30.35 17.29 6.26
C GLY A 80 30.86 17.95 4.97
N ALA A 81 30.06 18.00 3.90
CA ALA A 81 30.51 18.49 2.60
C ALA A 81 29.97 19.90 2.30
N ALA A 82 30.84 20.92 2.42
CA ALA A 82 30.48 22.32 2.23
C ALA A 82 30.19 22.74 0.78
N GLU A 83 30.46 21.90 -0.24
CA GLU A 83 30.49 22.35 -1.64
C GLU A 83 29.76 21.48 -2.68
N ILE A 84 29.06 20.40 -2.28
CA ILE A 84 28.36 19.55 -3.26
C ILE A 84 26.92 20.06 -3.46
N PRO A 85 26.43 20.28 -4.70
CA PRO A 85 25.04 20.62 -4.96
C PRO A 85 24.10 19.48 -4.51
N ALA A 86 23.60 19.59 -3.27
CA ALA A 86 22.94 18.52 -2.53
C ALA A 86 21.69 17.93 -3.22
N GLY A 87 21.03 18.66 -4.12
CA GLY A 87 19.73 18.26 -4.68
C GLY A 87 19.74 17.09 -5.67
N VAL A 88 20.79 16.91 -6.49
CA VAL A 88 20.74 15.96 -7.62
C VAL A 88 20.96 14.50 -7.16
N HIS A 89 21.81 14.29 -6.16
CA HIS A 89 22.11 12.95 -5.62
C HIS A 89 21.00 12.40 -4.71
N LEU A 90 20.22 13.28 -4.08
CA LEU A 90 19.17 12.95 -3.13
C LEU A 90 17.94 12.35 -3.83
N PHE A 91 17.53 12.93 -4.95
CA PHE A 91 16.42 12.40 -5.76
C PHE A 91 16.78 11.11 -6.49
N GLY A 92 18.03 10.98 -6.98
CA GLY A 92 18.49 9.79 -7.69
C GLY A 92 18.60 8.56 -6.79
N SER A 93 19.22 8.70 -5.62
CA SER A 93 19.43 7.58 -4.69
C SER A 93 18.14 7.16 -3.97
N ALA A 94 17.33 8.12 -3.51
CA ALA A 94 15.99 7.83 -2.97
C ALA A 94 15.08 7.22 -4.05
N GLY A 95 15.13 7.73 -5.28
CA GLY A 95 14.41 7.18 -6.43
C GLY A 95 14.81 5.73 -6.73
N LEU A 96 16.10 5.41 -6.73
CA LEU A 96 16.62 4.06 -6.93
C LEU A 96 16.26 3.11 -5.78
N CYS A 97 16.35 3.55 -4.53
CA CYS A 97 15.92 2.74 -3.38
C CYS A 97 14.41 2.47 -3.41
N VAL A 98 13.60 3.49 -3.70
CA VAL A 98 12.14 3.34 -3.83
C VAL A 98 11.78 2.48 -5.04
N ALA A 99 12.43 2.65 -6.18
CA ALA A 99 12.23 1.83 -7.37
C ALA A 99 12.65 0.37 -7.14
N GLY A 100 13.75 0.13 -6.43
CA GLY A 100 14.20 -1.20 -6.04
C GLY A 100 13.22 -1.91 -5.11
N LEU A 101 12.74 -1.20 -4.08
CA LEU A 101 11.71 -1.70 -3.17
C LEU A 101 10.36 -1.92 -3.88
N ALA A 102 9.98 -1.04 -4.80
CA ALA A 102 8.76 -1.16 -5.60
C ALA A 102 8.83 -2.37 -6.55
N ARG A 103 9.96 -2.57 -7.24
CA ARG A 103 10.17 -3.73 -8.13
C ARG A 103 10.06 -5.06 -7.41
N LEU A 104 10.57 -5.14 -6.18
CA LEU A 104 10.41 -6.32 -5.33
C LEU A 104 8.97 -6.55 -4.89
N SER A 105 8.20 -5.47 -4.69
CA SER A 105 6.78 -5.58 -4.34
C SER A 105 5.89 -6.04 -5.51
N TRP A 106 6.29 -5.79 -6.76
CA TRP A 106 5.54 -6.20 -7.95
C TRP A 106 5.66 -7.69 -8.29
N GLN A 107 6.66 -8.39 -7.76
CA GLN A 107 6.84 -9.83 -8.00
C GLN A 107 6.14 -10.72 -6.95
N VAL A 108 5.52 -10.12 -5.94
CA VAL A 108 4.81 -10.87 -4.90
C VAL A 108 3.35 -11.04 -5.34
N PRO A 109 2.78 -12.26 -5.23
CA PRO A 109 1.36 -12.48 -5.42
C PRO A 109 0.52 -11.49 -4.60
N SER A 110 -0.70 -11.20 -5.06
CA SER A 110 -1.64 -10.39 -4.29
C SER A 110 -1.86 -11.01 -2.90
N LEU A 111 -1.39 -10.30 -1.88
CA LEU A 111 -1.59 -10.67 -0.49
C LEU A 111 -2.96 -10.16 -0.03
N PRO A 112 -3.69 -10.87 0.85
CA PRO A 112 -4.79 -10.31 1.59
C PRO A 112 -4.33 -9.06 2.31
N VAL A 113 -5.11 -7.99 2.16
CA VAL A 113 -4.87 -6.76 2.87
C VAL A 113 -6.03 -6.49 3.82
N GLY A 114 -5.71 -6.27 5.08
CA GLY A 114 -6.68 -5.77 6.07
C GLY A 114 -7.16 -4.38 5.67
N VAL A 115 -8.48 -4.20 5.65
CA VAL A 115 -9.18 -3.02 5.18
C VAL A 115 -10.24 -2.63 6.21
N GLY A 116 -9.86 -1.82 7.21
CA GLY A 116 -10.82 -1.34 8.21
C GLY A 116 -11.47 -2.44 9.07
N GLY A 117 -10.82 -3.60 9.19
CA GLY A 117 -11.38 -4.80 9.83
C GLY A 117 -11.71 -5.91 8.82
N ASP A 118 -12.04 -5.53 7.58
CA ASP A 118 -12.32 -6.46 6.49
C ASP A 118 -11.02 -7.00 5.88
N VAL A 119 -11.13 -8.03 5.04
CA VAL A 119 -10.00 -8.53 4.24
C VAL A 119 -10.30 -8.36 2.76
N TYR A 120 -9.41 -7.68 2.06
CA TYR A 120 -9.45 -7.53 0.61
C TYR A 120 -8.47 -8.49 -0.07
N LEU A 121 -8.98 -9.28 -1.02
CA LEU A 121 -8.22 -10.16 -1.90
C LEU A 121 -8.26 -9.59 -3.32
N ALA A 122 -7.09 -9.28 -3.87
CA ALA A 122 -6.97 -8.73 -5.22
C ALA A 122 -6.77 -9.84 -6.26
N ALA A 123 -7.35 -9.66 -7.44
CA ALA A 123 -7.07 -10.48 -8.62
C ALA A 123 -7.22 -12.00 -8.37
N VAL A 124 -8.34 -12.41 -7.78
CA VAL A 124 -8.65 -13.82 -7.53
C VAL A 124 -9.15 -14.45 -8.83
N PRO A 125 -8.68 -15.65 -9.24
CA PRO A 125 -9.22 -16.32 -10.41
C PRO A 125 -10.74 -16.50 -10.31
N GLU A 126 -11.46 -16.22 -11.39
CA GLU A 126 -12.92 -16.30 -11.44
C GLU A 126 -13.53 -17.61 -10.88
N PRO A 127 -13.03 -18.83 -11.24
CA PRO A 127 -13.60 -20.06 -10.67
C PRO A 127 -13.38 -20.17 -9.15
N VAL A 128 -12.27 -19.63 -8.63
CA VAL A 128 -11.99 -19.60 -7.20
C VAL A 128 -12.90 -18.59 -6.52
N ALA A 129 -13.05 -17.39 -7.09
CA ALA A 129 -13.94 -16.36 -6.58
C ALA A 129 -15.39 -16.85 -6.49
N ALA A 130 -15.89 -17.54 -7.52
CA ALA A 130 -17.22 -18.14 -7.52
C ALA A 130 -17.39 -19.17 -6.40
N GLN A 131 -16.41 -20.05 -6.18
CA GLN A 131 -16.45 -21.02 -5.07
C GLN A 131 -16.46 -20.34 -3.70
N TRP A 132 -15.64 -19.29 -3.53
CA TRP A 132 -15.58 -18.53 -2.29
C TRP A 132 -16.93 -17.87 -1.96
N VAL A 133 -17.56 -17.22 -2.93
CA VAL A 133 -18.88 -16.59 -2.78
C VAL A 133 -19.97 -17.63 -2.51
N ALA A 134 -19.93 -18.77 -3.21
CA ALA A 134 -20.91 -19.84 -3.02
C ALA A 134 -20.85 -20.48 -1.63
N ARG A 135 -19.66 -20.64 -1.06
CA ARG A 135 -19.46 -21.23 0.28
C ARG A 135 -19.67 -20.25 1.42
N ASN A 136 -19.49 -18.96 1.18
CA ASN A 136 -19.47 -17.93 2.23
C ASN A 136 -20.47 -16.81 1.93
N PRO A 137 -21.73 -16.96 2.36
CA PRO A 137 -22.73 -15.89 2.26
C PRO A 137 -22.24 -14.65 3.02
N GLY A 138 -21.93 -13.59 2.28
CA GLY A 138 -21.38 -12.34 2.83
C GLY A 138 -20.03 -11.93 2.24
N VAL A 139 -19.33 -12.83 1.54
CA VAL A 139 -18.17 -12.44 0.71
C VAL A 139 -18.68 -11.68 -0.51
N LEU A 140 -18.12 -10.49 -0.75
CA LEU A 140 -18.55 -9.58 -1.80
C LEU A 140 -17.54 -9.56 -2.96
N LEU A 141 -18.04 -9.61 -4.19
CA LEU A 141 -17.26 -9.27 -5.37
C LEU A 141 -17.16 -7.75 -5.48
N VAL A 142 -15.95 -7.23 -5.64
CA VAL A 142 -15.72 -5.79 -5.75
C VAL A 142 -14.86 -5.46 -6.98
N ASP A 143 -15.28 -4.44 -7.72
CA ASP A 143 -14.57 -4.03 -8.96
C ASP A 143 -13.23 -3.37 -8.68
N ARG A 144 -13.09 -2.73 -7.50
CA ARG A 144 -11.89 -1.98 -7.13
C ARG A 144 -11.55 -2.19 -5.67
N ARG A 145 -10.26 -2.06 -5.37
CA ARG A 145 -9.75 -2.08 -4.00
C ARG A 145 -10.40 -0.97 -3.18
N PRO A 146 -11.01 -1.28 -2.03
CA PRO A 146 -11.48 -0.24 -1.13
C PRO A 146 -10.30 0.60 -0.64
N VAL A 147 -10.45 1.91 -0.72
CA VAL A 147 -9.42 2.86 -0.31
C VAL A 147 -9.47 3.00 1.20
N VAL A 148 -8.51 2.39 1.89
CA VAL A 148 -8.44 2.43 3.36
C VAL A 148 -7.43 3.43 3.81
N ARG A 149 -7.85 4.24 4.76
CA ARG A 149 -6.98 5.16 5.47
C ARG A 149 -6.15 4.37 6.47
N ARG A 150 -4.83 4.47 6.37
CA ARG A 150 -3.92 3.89 7.37
C ARG A 150 -4.08 4.55 8.73
N PHE A 151 -4.38 5.86 8.74
CA PHE A 151 -4.54 6.64 9.96
C PHE A 151 -5.90 7.35 10.02
N ARG A 152 -6.26 7.84 11.20
CA ARG A 152 -7.48 8.66 11.37
C ARG A 152 -7.37 9.95 10.53
N PRO A 153 -8.48 10.51 10.02
CA PRO A 153 -8.47 11.76 9.24
C PRO A 153 -7.73 12.92 9.92
N ARG A 154 -7.82 13.00 11.25
CA ARG A 154 -7.12 14.01 12.07
C ARG A 154 -5.60 13.92 11.94
N PHE A 155 -5.04 12.72 11.82
CA PHE A 155 -3.60 12.54 11.66
C PHE A 155 -3.11 13.08 10.32
N TYR A 156 -3.85 12.79 9.25
CA TYR A 156 -3.57 13.35 7.92
C TYR A 156 -3.70 14.88 7.90
N THR A 157 -4.70 15.41 8.61
CA THR A 157 -4.90 16.86 8.73
C THR A 157 -3.75 17.52 9.48
N ALA A 158 -3.36 16.98 10.64
CA ALA A 158 -2.23 17.49 11.42
C ALA A 158 -0.92 17.42 10.62
N GLY A 159 -0.68 16.29 9.94
CA GLY A 159 0.48 16.14 9.05
C GLY A 159 0.46 17.18 7.93
N ALA A 160 -0.68 17.37 7.25
CA ALA A 160 -0.82 18.38 6.20
C ALA A 160 -0.45 19.78 6.70
N VAL A 161 -0.98 20.19 7.85
CA VAL A 161 -0.69 21.50 8.48
C VAL A 161 0.81 21.61 8.81
N LEU A 162 1.41 20.59 9.42
CA LEU A 162 2.83 20.60 9.76
C LEU A 162 3.73 20.72 8.52
N PHE A 163 3.41 19.99 7.44
CA PHE A 163 4.16 20.08 6.18
C PHE A 163 4.05 21.46 5.53
N LEU A 164 2.88 22.10 5.59
CA LEU A 164 2.69 23.46 5.08
C LEU A 164 3.43 24.50 5.93
N ILE A 165 3.40 24.39 7.26
CA ILE A 165 4.19 25.26 8.16
C ILE A 165 5.69 25.09 7.88
N ALA A 166 6.16 23.85 7.75
CA ALA A 166 7.55 23.55 7.41
C ALA A 166 7.95 24.15 6.05
N ALA A 167 7.06 24.09 5.05
CA ALA A 167 7.32 24.72 3.74
C ALA A 167 7.52 26.24 3.86
N VAL A 168 6.67 26.93 4.63
CA VAL A 168 6.79 28.37 4.89
C VAL A 168 8.10 28.69 5.62
N GLN A 169 8.45 27.91 6.66
CA GLN A 169 9.70 28.08 7.40
C GLN A 169 10.92 27.90 6.49
N VAL A 170 10.92 26.88 5.62
CA VAL A 170 12.00 26.66 4.64
C VAL A 170 12.14 27.86 3.72
N VAL A 171 11.04 28.41 3.18
CA VAL A 171 11.10 29.60 2.32
C VAL A 171 11.71 30.80 3.07
N ILE A 172 11.29 31.05 4.31
CA ILE A 172 11.82 32.15 5.13
C ILE A 172 13.31 31.97 5.39
N VAL A 173 13.73 30.78 5.82
CA VAL A 173 15.15 30.49 6.13
C VAL A 173 16.02 30.64 4.88
N LEU A 174 15.57 30.12 3.73
CA LEU A 174 16.32 30.25 2.47
C LEU A 174 16.41 31.70 2.00
N ALA A 175 15.31 32.47 2.14
CA ALA A 175 15.26 33.87 1.76
C ALA A 175 16.16 34.75 2.65
N VAL A 176 16.12 34.55 3.97
CA VAL A 176 16.93 35.32 4.94
C VAL A 176 18.40 34.89 4.89
N GLY A 177 18.67 33.59 4.72
CA GLY A 177 20.03 33.04 4.69
C GLY A 177 20.74 33.22 3.35
N GLY A 178 20.10 33.80 2.33
CA GLY A 178 20.68 33.98 1.00
C GLY A 178 21.04 32.68 0.29
N VAL A 179 20.40 31.57 0.67
CA VAL A 179 20.75 30.23 0.15
C VAL A 179 20.17 30.08 -1.25
N SER A 180 21.06 29.96 -2.24
CA SER A 180 20.68 29.76 -3.65
C SER A 180 20.65 28.27 -4.06
N GLY A 181 19.94 27.98 -5.15
CA GLY A 181 20.02 26.68 -5.82
C GLY A 181 19.01 25.64 -5.34
N SER A 182 19.40 24.36 -5.39
CA SER A 182 18.48 23.22 -5.27
C SER A 182 17.71 23.11 -3.94
N ALA A 183 18.14 23.82 -2.90
CA ALA A 183 17.42 23.89 -1.62
C ALA A 183 16.00 24.46 -1.78
N TRP A 184 15.77 25.33 -2.77
CA TRP A 184 14.44 25.86 -3.08
C TRP A 184 13.43 24.78 -3.54
N LEU A 185 13.90 23.60 -3.96
CA LEU A 185 13.04 22.48 -4.32
C LEU A 185 12.41 21.80 -3.10
N ALA A 186 12.94 22.02 -1.90
CA ALA A 186 12.36 21.47 -0.66
C ALA A 186 10.97 22.07 -0.38
N ALA A 187 10.78 23.37 -0.62
CA ALA A 187 9.49 24.04 -0.40
C ALA A 187 8.33 23.44 -1.22
N PRO A 188 8.40 23.32 -2.56
CA PRO A 188 7.31 22.72 -3.34
C PRO A 188 7.11 21.22 -3.01
N ALA A 189 8.18 20.49 -2.64
CA ALA A 189 8.05 19.10 -2.20
C ALA A 189 7.25 18.99 -0.88
N LEU A 190 7.53 19.85 0.09
CA LEU A 190 6.79 19.93 1.35
C LEU A 190 5.33 20.36 1.13
N VAL A 191 5.08 21.33 0.24
CA VAL A 191 3.72 21.73 -0.15
C VAL A 191 2.99 20.55 -0.79
N ALA A 192 3.60 19.86 -1.76
CA ALA A 192 2.98 18.70 -2.42
C ALA A 192 2.67 17.58 -1.42
N ALA A 193 3.57 17.31 -0.46
CA ALA A 193 3.33 16.36 0.63
C ALA A 193 2.14 16.82 1.51
N GLY A 194 2.10 18.10 1.89
CA GLY A 194 1.02 18.69 2.67
C GLY A 194 -0.33 18.57 1.97
N VAL A 195 -0.41 18.97 0.70
CA VAL A 195 -1.62 18.86 -0.14
C VAL A 195 -2.05 17.40 -0.29
N THR A 196 -1.12 16.49 -0.52
CA THR A 196 -1.42 15.05 -0.64
C THR A 196 -2.00 14.49 0.66
N LEU A 197 -1.48 14.88 1.83
CA LEU A 197 -2.04 14.49 3.12
C LEU A 197 -3.41 15.15 3.36
N GLY A 198 -3.58 16.41 2.96
CA GLY A 198 -4.86 17.12 3.04
C GLY A 198 -5.95 16.44 2.18
N TYR A 199 -5.61 16.08 0.95
CA TYR A 199 -6.52 15.30 0.10
C TYR A 199 -6.88 13.96 0.74
N ARG A 200 -5.92 13.26 1.36
CA ARG A 200 -6.17 12.03 2.11
C ARG A 200 -7.00 12.23 3.39
N SER A 201 -7.13 13.46 3.89
CA SER A 201 -7.93 13.77 5.07
C SER A 201 -9.41 13.98 4.74
N VAL A 202 -9.76 14.41 3.53
CA VAL A 202 -11.15 14.63 3.08
C VAL A 202 -11.89 13.29 3.01
N PRO A 203 -12.91 13.01 3.84
CA PRO A 203 -13.58 11.72 3.89
C PRO A 203 -13.98 11.25 2.48
N PHE A 204 -13.44 10.10 2.05
CA PHE A 204 -13.90 9.47 0.83
C PHE A 204 -15.28 8.91 1.14
N GLY A 205 -16.32 9.64 0.77
CA GLY A 205 -17.69 9.13 0.75
C GLY A 205 -17.77 8.02 -0.29
N HIS A 206 -17.27 6.83 0.01
CA HIS A 206 -17.34 5.68 -0.87
C HIS A 206 -18.16 4.62 -0.16
N VAL A 207 -19.43 4.59 -0.58
CA VAL A 207 -20.31 3.42 -0.63
C VAL A 207 -20.27 2.59 0.65
N ARG A 208 -21.16 2.91 1.60
CA ARG A 208 -21.75 1.84 2.40
C ARG A 208 -22.23 0.81 1.37
N PHE A 209 -21.62 -0.37 1.32
CA PHE A 209 -22.25 -1.51 0.69
C PHE A 209 -23.54 -1.69 1.49
N THR A 210 -24.65 -1.15 0.98
CA THR A 210 -25.97 -1.46 1.53
C THR A 210 -26.13 -2.95 1.34
N THR A 211 -25.85 -3.69 2.41
CA THR A 211 -26.31 -5.05 2.62
C THR A 211 -27.83 -5.00 2.44
N GLY A 212 -28.32 -5.39 1.26
CA GLY A 212 -29.76 -5.53 1.00
C GLY A 212 -30.31 -4.66 -0.14
N SER A 213 -30.35 -5.23 -1.33
CA SER A 213 -31.60 -5.66 -1.97
C SER A 213 -31.31 -6.16 -3.38
N GLN A 214 -31.01 -7.46 -3.50
CA GLN A 214 -31.48 -8.14 -4.70
C GLN A 214 -33.01 -8.04 -4.68
N ARG A 215 -33.57 -7.10 -5.44
CA ARG A 215 -34.96 -7.21 -5.87
C ARG A 215 -35.03 -8.46 -6.75
N PRO A 216 -35.88 -9.46 -6.43
CA PRO A 216 -36.19 -10.48 -7.42
C PRO A 216 -36.80 -9.77 -8.63
N ALA A 217 -36.24 -10.00 -9.80
CA ALA A 217 -36.92 -9.68 -11.05
C ALA A 217 -38.23 -10.47 -11.04
N ARG A 218 -39.35 -9.76 -11.06
CA ARG A 218 -40.65 -10.32 -11.41
C ARG A 218 -40.81 -10.27 -12.92
#